data_AF-A0A2E7SHW9-F1
#
_entry.id   AF-A0A2E7SHW9-F1
#
_cell.length_a   1.000
_cell.length_b   1.000
_cell.length_c   1.000
_cell.angle_alpha   90.00
_cell.angle_beta   90.00
_cell.angle_gamma   90.00
#
_symmetry.space_group_name_H-M   'P 1'
#
loop_
_entity.id
_entity.type
_entity.pdbx_description
1 polymer ?
#
loop_
_entity_poly.entity_id
_entity_poly.type
_entity_poly.pdbx_seq_one_letter_code
_entity_poly.pdbx_strand_id
1 'polypeptide(L)'
;MAFCNSPTCENNVTKSNQYHCSQCHSKIGNKLLNTCNKIFRLAEDVNNELYHEYSGSVERHYQDAFSSELRKLKFHYQAETSIALHYKDFPLNDVRADYFILPGGPNKFDENIVLEVKHASKTDHQLQLFNYLHSGPTNTNLFTNKLKYGLLLIWPQQSKPTYSEDGRFAELSPIRGPIMELWKTSNPRKRTKFELLSRWGE
;
A
#
# COMPACT_ATOMS: atom_id res chain seq x y z
N MET A 1 16.12 0.90 -20.46
CA MET A 1 16.35 0.83 -18.99
C MET A 1 15.20 1.56 -18.33
N ALA A 2 14.66 1.04 -17.23
CA ALA A 2 13.59 1.71 -16.47
C ALA A 2 14.17 2.46 -15.27
N PHE A 3 13.47 3.49 -14.79
CA PHE A 3 13.88 4.24 -13.61
C PHE A 3 13.61 3.46 -12.33
N CYS A 4 14.37 3.76 -11.28
CA CYS A 4 14.16 3.18 -9.97
C CYS A 4 12.94 3.82 -9.27
N ASN A 5 12.07 2.99 -8.71
CA ASN A 5 10.84 3.36 -7.99
C ASN A 5 11.07 4.05 -6.61
N SER A 6 12.28 4.55 -6.35
CA SER A 6 12.57 5.29 -5.12
C SER A 6 12.56 6.78 -5.46
N PRO A 7 11.74 7.61 -4.80
CA PRO A 7 11.63 9.04 -5.12
C PRO A 7 12.94 9.82 -4.91
N THR A 8 13.86 9.26 -4.13
CA THR A 8 15.19 9.84 -3.89
C THR A 8 16.30 9.10 -4.65
N CYS A 9 16.00 8.34 -5.71
CA CYS A 9 16.98 7.57 -6.47
C CYS A 9 16.91 7.91 -7.96
N GLU A 10 18.03 8.38 -8.49
CA GLU A 10 18.16 8.75 -9.91
C GLU A 10 18.73 7.60 -10.77
N ASN A 11 18.97 6.43 -10.18
CA ASN A 11 19.55 5.29 -10.89
C ASN A 11 18.53 4.55 -11.74
N ASN A 12 19.03 3.90 -12.78
CA ASN A 12 18.28 2.94 -13.57
C ASN A 12 18.30 1.54 -12.94
N VAL A 13 17.25 0.76 -13.22
CA VAL A 13 17.24 -0.69 -12.96
C VAL A 13 17.85 -1.45 -14.13
N THR A 14 18.51 -2.56 -13.82
CA THR A 14 19.23 -3.38 -14.81
C THR A 14 18.31 -4.30 -15.60
N LYS A 15 17.08 -4.52 -15.13
CA LYS A 15 16.05 -5.35 -15.76
C LYS A 15 14.72 -4.60 -15.81
N SER A 16 13.95 -4.78 -16.87
CA SER A 16 12.61 -4.16 -17.03
C SER A 16 11.62 -4.52 -15.91
N ASN A 17 11.76 -5.71 -15.32
CA ASN A 17 10.79 -6.25 -14.36
C ASN A 17 11.22 -6.01 -12.90
N GLN A 18 12.23 -5.17 -12.70
CA GLN A 18 12.80 -4.83 -11.39
C GLN A 18 12.37 -3.42 -11.02
N TYR A 19 11.73 -3.27 -9.86
CA TYR A 19 11.28 -1.94 -9.40
C TYR A 19 12.41 -1.10 -8.79
N HIS A 20 13.45 -1.72 -8.21
CA HIS A 20 14.50 -0.99 -7.46
C HIS A 20 15.91 -1.36 -7.84
N CYS A 21 16.82 -0.38 -7.86
CA CYS A 21 18.25 -0.62 -8.06
C CYS A 21 18.92 -1.18 -6.79
N SER A 22 20.15 -1.70 -6.93
CA SER A 22 20.93 -2.28 -5.82
C SER A 22 21.15 -1.31 -4.66
N GLN A 23 21.32 -0.01 -4.92
CA GLN A 23 21.48 1.01 -3.88
C GLN A 23 20.23 1.15 -3.00
N CYS A 24 19.04 1.09 -3.60
CA CYS A 24 17.77 1.13 -2.84
C CYS A 24 17.58 -0.13 -2.00
N HIS A 25 17.97 -1.30 -2.52
CA HIS A 25 18.01 -2.55 -1.74
C HIS A 25 18.92 -2.45 -0.52
N SER A 26 20.05 -1.75 -0.62
CA SER A 26 20.94 -1.47 0.51
C SER A 26 20.32 -0.50 1.51
N LYS A 27 19.75 0.63 1.05
CA LYS A 27 19.20 1.69 1.92
C LYS A 27 17.94 1.24 2.68
N ILE A 28 16.99 0.62 1.99
CA ILE A 28 15.66 0.28 2.55
C ILE A 28 15.68 -1.10 3.20
N GLY A 29 16.51 -2.01 2.69
CA GLY A 29 16.60 -3.38 3.13
C GLY A 29 15.96 -4.35 2.13
N ASN A 30 16.75 -5.33 1.70
CA ASN A 30 16.39 -6.27 0.65
C ASN A 30 15.09 -7.05 0.97
N LYS A 31 14.93 -7.53 2.20
CA LYS A 31 13.77 -8.35 2.58
C LYS A 31 12.47 -7.57 2.58
N LEU A 32 12.50 -6.31 3.03
CA LEU A 32 11.35 -5.40 3.02
C LEU A 32 10.93 -5.10 1.58
N LEU A 33 11.86 -4.62 0.75
CA LEU A 33 11.55 -4.29 -0.65
C LEU A 33 11.03 -5.49 -1.43
N ASN A 34 11.63 -6.68 -1.28
CA ASN A 34 11.14 -7.88 -1.95
C ASN A 34 9.72 -8.24 -1.54
N THR A 35 9.34 -7.97 -0.29
CA THR A 35 7.96 -8.20 0.18
C THR A 35 7.01 -7.16 -0.42
N CYS A 36 7.38 -5.87 -0.38
CA CYS A 36 6.58 -4.82 -1.00
C CYS A 36 6.39 -5.06 -2.51
N ASN A 37 7.43 -5.50 -3.21
CA ASN A 37 7.34 -5.84 -4.64
C ASN A 37 6.34 -6.99 -4.91
N LYS A 38 6.23 -7.97 -4.01
CA LYS A 38 5.24 -9.04 -4.13
C LYS A 38 3.82 -8.51 -3.87
N ILE A 39 3.66 -7.70 -2.82
CA ILE A 39 2.38 -7.04 -2.49
C ILE A 39 1.89 -6.21 -3.69
N PHE A 40 2.79 -5.44 -4.31
CA PHE A 40 2.43 -4.63 -5.48
C PHE A 40 2.00 -5.49 -6.67
N ARG A 41 2.71 -6.57 -6.98
CA ARG A 41 2.31 -7.51 -8.04
C ARG A 41 0.92 -8.11 -7.82
N LEU A 42 0.62 -8.51 -6.57
CA LEU A 42 -0.72 -8.98 -6.24
C LEU A 42 -1.78 -7.88 -6.47
N ALA A 43 -1.44 -6.62 -6.19
CA ALA A 43 -2.33 -5.51 -6.46
C ALA A 43 -2.53 -5.26 -7.96
N GLU A 44 -1.47 -5.44 -8.78
CA GLU A 44 -1.56 -5.40 -10.25
C GLU A 44 -2.48 -6.52 -10.76
N ASP A 45 -2.32 -7.75 -10.25
CA ASP A 45 -3.18 -8.89 -10.61
C ASP A 45 -4.65 -8.61 -10.28
N VAL A 46 -4.95 -8.16 -9.05
CA VAL A 46 -6.31 -7.77 -8.65
C VAL A 46 -6.86 -6.66 -9.53
N ASN A 47 -6.04 -5.65 -9.87
CA ASN A 47 -6.46 -4.55 -10.72
C ASN A 47 -6.83 -5.03 -12.12
N ASN A 48 -6.00 -5.87 -12.73
CA ASN A 48 -6.23 -6.37 -14.08
C ASN A 48 -7.55 -7.14 -14.20
N GLU A 49 -7.92 -7.89 -13.16
CA GLU A 49 -9.17 -8.65 -13.13
C GLU A 49 -10.39 -7.77 -12.83
N LEU A 50 -10.27 -6.75 -11.98
CA LEU A 50 -11.43 -5.99 -11.49
C LEU A 50 -11.67 -4.63 -12.16
N TYR A 51 -10.70 -4.08 -12.90
CA TYR A 51 -10.74 -2.69 -13.37
C TYR A 51 -11.98 -2.35 -14.23
N HIS A 52 -12.48 -3.32 -15.00
CA HIS A 52 -13.67 -3.14 -15.85
C HIS A 52 -14.97 -3.66 -15.24
N GLU A 53 -14.89 -4.42 -14.16
CA GLU A 53 -16.06 -5.02 -13.51
C GLU A 53 -16.84 -4.00 -12.68
N TYR A 54 -16.18 -2.93 -12.22
CA TYR A 54 -16.78 -1.94 -11.34
C TYR A 54 -16.56 -0.51 -11.79
N SER A 55 -17.67 0.18 -12.08
CA SER A 55 -17.68 1.58 -12.52
C SER A 55 -17.62 2.61 -11.37
N GLY A 56 -17.84 2.17 -10.12
CA GLY A 56 -17.87 3.00 -8.92
C GLY A 56 -16.77 2.67 -7.90
N SER A 57 -16.59 3.52 -6.88
CA SER A 57 -15.66 3.22 -5.78
C SER A 57 -16.21 2.08 -4.92
N VAL A 58 -15.73 0.87 -5.19
CA VAL A 58 -16.08 -0.35 -4.45
C VAL A 58 -14.89 -0.95 -3.69
N GLU A 59 -14.26 -0.13 -2.84
CA GLU A 59 -13.05 -0.50 -2.07
C GLU A 59 -13.12 -1.90 -1.43
N ARG A 60 -14.29 -2.30 -0.90
CA ARG A 60 -14.48 -3.61 -0.30
C ARG A 60 -14.23 -4.79 -1.25
N HIS A 61 -14.64 -4.70 -2.51
CA HIS A 61 -14.44 -5.79 -3.48
C HIS A 61 -12.96 -5.98 -3.81
N TYR A 62 -12.22 -4.87 -3.92
CA TYR A 62 -10.78 -4.89 -4.08
C TYR A 62 -10.08 -5.47 -2.84
N GLN A 63 -10.55 -5.12 -1.63
CA GLN A 63 -10.07 -5.72 -0.39
C GLN A 63 -10.30 -7.24 -0.34
N ASP A 64 -11.49 -7.70 -0.71
CA ASP A 64 -11.83 -9.14 -0.69
C ASP A 64 -10.99 -9.93 -1.72
N ALA A 65 -10.84 -9.41 -2.94
CA ALA A 65 -9.97 -10.01 -3.96
C ALA A 65 -8.50 -10.02 -3.53
N PHE A 66 -8.00 -8.91 -2.98
CA PHE A 66 -6.63 -8.81 -2.49
C PHE A 66 -6.37 -9.76 -1.32
N SER A 67 -7.33 -9.90 -0.39
CA SER A 67 -7.28 -10.91 0.66
C SER A 67 -7.22 -12.33 0.11
N SER A 68 -7.94 -12.63 -0.96
CA SER A 68 -7.88 -13.93 -1.65
C SER A 68 -6.46 -14.24 -2.15
N GLU A 69 -5.82 -13.28 -2.82
CA GLU A 69 -4.45 -13.44 -3.33
C GLU A 69 -3.41 -13.57 -2.20
N LEU A 70 -3.53 -12.77 -1.13
CA LEU A 70 -2.67 -12.91 0.05
C LEU A 70 -2.79 -14.31 0.67
N ARG A 71 -4.01 -14.84 0.81
CA ARG A 71 -4.25 -16.20 1.35
C ARG A 71 -3.67 -17.28 0.47
N LYS A 72 -3.86 -17.18 -0.85
CA LYS A 72 -3.32 -18.12 -1.84
C LYS A 72 -1.80 -18.22 -1.74
N LEU A 73 -1.11 -17.10 -1.52
CA LEU A 73 0.34 -17.05 -1.29
C LEU A 73 0.77 -17.26 0.17
N LYS A 74 -0.17 -17.58 1.06
CA LYS A 74 0.05 -17.82 2.50
C LYS A 74 0.75 -16.65 3.20
N PHE A 75 0.49 -15.42 2.78
CA PHE A 75 0.95 -14.23 3.50
C PHE A 75 0.43 -14.27 4.93
N HIS A 76 1.29 -13.94 5.89
CA HIS A 76 0.86 -13.73 7.26
C HIS A 76 0.33 -12.30 7.37
N TYR A 77 -0.97 -12.16 7.59
CA TYR A 77 -1.59 -10.85 7.75
C TYR A 77 -2.80 -10.93 8.68
N GLN A 78 -3.13 -9.78 9.28
CA GLN A 78 -4.35 -9.58 10.05
C GLN A 78 -5.17 -8.48 9.36
N ALA A 79 -6.41 -8.78 8.99
CA ALA A 79 -7.33 -7.77 8.47
C ALA A 79 -8.03 -7.03 9.62
N GLU A 80 -8.46 -5.80 9.35
CA GLU A 80 -9.39 -5.03 10.20
C GLU A 80 -8.90 -4.85 11.65
N THR A 81 -7.63 -4.45 11.81
CA THR A 81 -7.01 -4.30 13.14
C THR A 81 -7.31 -2.93 13.73
N SER A 82 -7.88 -2.92 14.94
CA SER A 82 -8.12 -1.69 15.70
C SER A 82 -6.83 -1.10 16.27
N ILE A 83 -6.74 0.23 16.21
CA ILE A 83 -5.69 1.05 16.78
C ILE A 83 -6.38 2.16 17.58
N ALA A 84 -6.11 2.23 18.88
CA ALA A 84 -6.64 3.29 19.72
C ALA A 84 -5.89 4.60 19.47
N LEU A 85 -6.64 5.67 19.24
CA LEU A 85 -6.18 7.04 19.32
C LEU A 85 -6.17 7.47 20.79
N HIS A 86 -5.13 8.17 21.22
CA HIS A 86 -4.97 8.57 22.61
C HIS A 86 -4.93 10.09 22.76
N TYR A 87 -5.54 10.59 23.84
CA TYR A 87 -5.22 11.90 24.40
C TYR A 87 -4.31 11.68 25.60
N LYS A 88 -3.03 12.03 25.46
CA LYS A 88 -1.97 11.61 26.39
C LYS A 88 -1.98 10.07 26.47
N ASP A 89 -2.22 9.49 27.64
CA ASP A 89 -2.29 8.05 27.86
C ASP A 89 -3.74 7.51 27.94
N PHE A 90 -4.74 8.35 27.68
CA PHE A 90 -6.15 7.97 27.73
C PHE A 90 -6.68 7.64 26.32
N PRO A 91 -7.25 6.44 26.08
CA PRO A 91 -7.82 6.09 24.79
C PRO A 91 -9.10 6.90 24.53
N LEU A 92 -9.18 7.57 23.37
CA LEU A 92 -10.32 8.39 22.97
C LEU A 92 -11.30 7.65 22.06
N ASN A 93 -10.75 6.96 21.05
CA ASN A 93 -11.52 6.27 20.01
C ASN A 93 -10.63 5.25 19.31
N ASP A 94 -11.25 4.24 18.69
CA ASP A 94 -10.55 3.29 17.85
C ASP A 94 -10.70 3.65 16.36
N VAL A 95 -9.58 3.58 15.65
CA VAL A 95 -9.57 3.55 14.18
C VAL A 95 -9.17 2.16 13.72
N ARG A 96 -9.60 1.78 12.51
CA ARG A 96 -9.37 0.44 11.97
C ARG A 96 -8.50 0.53 10.74
N ALA A 97 -7.32 -0.07 10.80
CA ALA A 97 -6.50 -0.27 9.61
C ALA A 97 -7.02 -1.48 8.83
N ASP A 98 -6.96 -1.39 7.49
CA ASP A 98 -7.41 -2.48 6.62
C ASP A 98 -6.59 -3.75 6.84
N TYR A 99 -5.26 -3.61 6.92
CA TYR A 99 -4.35 -4.75 7.06
C TYR A 99 -3.14 -4.44 7.95
N PHE A 100 -2.68 -5.48 8.64
CA PHE A 100 -1.32 -5.59 9.15
C PHE A 100 -0.64 -6.77 8.46
N ILE A 101 0.45 -6.52 7.74
CA ILE A 101 1.30 -7.57 7.19
C ILE A 101 2.34 -7.91 8.27
N LEU A 102 2.36 -9.19 8.67
CA LEU A 102 3.13 -9.68 9.81
C LEU A 102 4.40 -10.43 9.37
N PRO A 103 5.52 -10.36 10.10
CA PRO A 103 6.68 -11.21 9.87
C PRO A 103 6.33 -12.71 9.93
N GLY A 104 7.10 -13.52 9.19
CA GLY A 104 7.02 -14.98 9.23
C GLY A 104 6.46 -15.62 7.96
N GLY A 105 6.66 -16.93 7.82
CA GLY A 105 6.26 -17.66 6.63
C GLY A 105 6.91 -17.10 5.35
N PRO A 106 6.15 -16.67 4.33
CA PRO A 106 6.68 -16.04 3.12
C PRO A 106 7.13 -14.58 3.32
N ASN A 107 6.75 -13.95 4.44
CA ASN A 107 7.08 -12.57 4.79
C ASN A 107 8.46 -12.55 5.46
N LYS A 108 9.47 -12.03 4.73
CA LYS A 108 10.87 -12.11 5.17
C LYS A 108 11.35 -10.88 5.94
N PHE A 109 10.52 -9.87 6.13
CA PHE A 109 10.86 -8.67 6.90
C PHE A 109 10.69 -8.90 8.41
N ASP A 110 11.22 -7.99 9.23
CA ASP A 110 11.34 -8.19 10.68
C ASP A 110 10.34 -7.34 11.52
N GLU A 111 9.71 -6.33 10.93
CA GLU A 111 8.77 -5.42 11.61
C GLU A 111 7.40 -5.41 10.91
N ASN A 112 6.30 -5.39 11.68
CA ASN A 112 4.95 -5.31 11.10
C ASN A 112 4.80 -4.08 10.20
N ILE A 113 4.01 -4.23 9.14
CA ILE A 113 3.68 -3.17 8.19
C ILE A 113 2.18 -2.95 8.25
N VAL A 114 1.74 -1.74 8.59
CA VAL A 114 0.33 -1.37 8.42
C VAL A 114 0.09 -1.08 6.95
N LEU A 115 -1.01 -1.58 6.38
CA LEU A 115 -1.39 -1.35 4.99
C LEU A 115 -2.81 -0.79 4.96
N GLU A 116 -2.93 0.40 4.38
CA GLU A 116 -4.20 1.04 4.08
C GLU A 116 -4.44 0.94 2.57
N VAL A 117 -5.65 0.58 2.17
CA VAL A 117 -6.03 0.50 0.76
C VAL A 117 -7.10 1.51 0.41
N LYS A 118 -7.10 1.95 -0.85
CA LYS A 118 -8.10 2.87 -1.39
C LYS A 118 -8.47 2.49 -2.81
N HIS A 119 -9.73 2.73 -3.17
CA HIS A 119 -10.16 2.71 -4.56
C HIS A 119 -10.63 4.10 -4.98
N ALA A 120 -9.93 4.68 -5.95
CA ALA A 120 -9.89 6.09 -6.34
C ALA A 120 -8.98 6.98 -5.46
N SER A 121 -8.23 7.86 -6.14
CA SER A 121 -7.30 8.79 -5.50
C SER A 121 -8.03 10.00 -4.90
N LYS A 122 -7.68 10.33 -3.66
CA LYS A 122 -8.04 11.58 -2.95
C LYS A 122 -6.79 12.12 -2.26
N THR A 123 -6.77 13.42 -1.98
CA THR A 123 -5.60 14.13 -1.42
C THR A 123 -5.23 13.72 0.00
N ASP A 124 -6.13 13.06 0.73
CA ASP A 124 -6.03 12.94 2.19
C ASP A 124 -5.75 11.50 2.66
N HIS A 125 -5.56 10.56 1.73
CA HIS A 125 -5.37 9.14 2.05
C HIS A 125 -4.14 8.88 2.92
N GLN A 126 -3.05 9.65 2.72
CA GLN A 126 -1.85 9.56 3.55
C GLN A 126 -2.12 9.91 5.01
N LEU A 127 -3.05 10.83 5.31
CA LEU A 127 -3.33 11.24 6.70
C LEU A 127 -3.86 10.07 7.52
N GLN A 128 -4.70 9.22 6.94
CA GLN A 128 -5.22 8.03 7.61
C GLN A 128 -4.08 7.05 7.97
N LEU A 129 -3.19 6.77 7.02
CA LEU A 129 -1.99 5.95 7.26
C LEU A 129 -1.09 6.57 8.33
N PHE A 130 -0.87 7.88 8.28
CA PHE A 130 0.00 8.59 9.22
C PHE A 130 -0.57 8.61 10.64
N ASN A 131 -1.90 8.64 10.80
CA ASN A 131 -2.53 8.47 12.11
C ASN A 131 -2.18 7.12 12.72
N TYR A 132 -2.18 6.03 11.93
CA TYR A 132 -1.76 4.72 12.42
C TYR A 132 -0.29 4.68 12.82
N LEU A 133 0.59 5.25 12.00
CA LEU A 133 2.03 5.31 12.31
C LEU A 133 2.34 6.20 13.53
N HIS A 134 1.50 7.20 13.78
CA HIS A 134 1.60 8.08 14.93
C HIS A 134 1.13 7.39 16.23
N SER A 135 -0.10 6.88 16.22
CA SER A 135 -0.77 6.33 17.41
C SER A 135 -0.50 4.85 17.66
N GLY A 136 -0.23 4.06 16.62
CA GLY A 136 0.01 2.62 16.73
C GLY A 136 1.02 2.26 17.82
N PRO A 137 2.20 2.91 17.90
CA PRO A 137 3.19 2.49 18.87
C PRO A 137 3.01 3.09 20.27
N THR A 138 1.90 3.79 20.55
CA THR A 138 1.46 4.10 21.94
C THR A 138 0.44 3.09 22.45
N ASN A 139 -0.05 2.19 21.60
CA ASN A 139 -0.94 1.11 22.00
C ASN A 139 -0.13 -0.04 22.63
N THR A 140 -0.79 -0.81 23.50
CA THR A 140 -0.19 -1.99 24.17
C THR A 140 -0.20 -3.25 23.30
N ASN A 141 -0.97 -3.25 22.20
CA ASN A 141 -1.07 -4.37 21.27
C ASN A 141 0.30 -4.68 20.62
N LEU A 142 0.72 -5.95 20.64
CA LEU A 142 1.98 -6.41 20.06
C LEU A 142 2.09 -6.17 18.55
N PHE A 143 0.96 -6.01 17.85
CA PHE A 143 0.96 -5.68 16.42
C PHE A 143 1.35 -4.23 16.15
N THR A 144 1.02 -3.32 17.06
CA THR A 144 1.09 -1.87 16.83
C THR A 144 2.20 -1.20 17.63
N ASN A 145 2.60 -1.76 18.78
CA ASN A 145 3.52 -1.14 19.74
C ASN A 145 4.94 -0.83 19.21
N LYS A 146 5.33 -1.46 18.10
CA LYS A 146 6.60 -1.24 17.38
C LYS A 146 6.40 -0.78 15.93
N LEU A 147 5.19 -0.35 15.58
CA LEU A 147 4.84 0.00 14.21
C LEU A 147 5.71 1.16 13.70
N LYS A 148 6.27 0.99 12.51
CA LYS A 148 7.20 1.97 11.93
C LYS A 148 7.02 2.18 10.44
N TYR A 149 6.56 1.14 9.75
CA TYR A 149 6.36 1.11 8.31
C TYR A 149 4.88 1.09 7.98
N GLY A 150 4.51 1.87 6.95
CA GLY A 150 3.16 1.94 6.42
C GLY A 150 3.18 1.79 4.91
N LEU A 151 2.22 1.05 4.36
CA LEU A 151 1.93 1.00 2.94
C LEU A 151 0.59 1.69 2.68
N LEU A 152 0.57 2.55 1.66
CA LEU A 152 -0.67 3.05 1.07
C LEU A 152 -0.79 2.42 -0.32
N LEU A 153 -1.88 1.71 -0.58
CA LEU A 153 -2.16 1.10 -1.89
C LEU A 153 -3.44 1.71 -2.46
N ILE A 154 -3.36 2.24 -3.68
CA ILE A 154 -4.45 2.94 -4.34
C ILE A 154 -4.72 2.28 -5.69
N TRP A 155 -5.89 1.65 -5.82
CA TRP A 155 -6.40 1.21 -7.12
C TRP A 155 -7.10 2.37 -7.84
N PRO A 156 -6.85 2.56 -9.15
CA PRO A 156 -7.53 3.58 -9.94
C PRO A 156 -8.96 3.17 -10.25
N GLN A 157 -9.83 4.17 -10.34
CA GLN A 157 -11.18 3.94 -10.85
C GLN A 157 -11.17 3.86 -12.39
N GLN A 158 -12.11 3.12 -12.96
CA GLN A 158 -12.38 3.16 -14.39
C GLN A 158 -12.73 4.60 -14.83
N SER A 159 -12.14 5.05 -15.94
CA SER A 159 -12.55 6.30 -16.57
C SER A 159 -13.86 6.09 -17.34
N LYS A 160 -14.54 7.20 -17.68
CA LYS A 160 -15.72 7.11 -18.56
C LYS A 160 -15.34 6.46 -19.90
N PRO A 161 -16.23 5.67 -20.50
CA PRO A 161 -16.00 5.15 -21.84
C PRO A 161 -15.92 6.31 -22.85
N THR A 162 -15.16 6.10 -23.91
CA THR A 162 -15.15 6.97 -25.09
C THR A 162 -16.25 6.54 -26.04
N TYR A 163 -16.81 7.49 -26.80
CA TYR A 163 -17.87 7.24 -27.77
C TYR A 163 -17.42 7.69 -29.16
N SER A 164 -17.84 6.98 -30.20
CA SER A 164 -17.66 7.42 -31.59
C SER A 164 -18.42 8.74 -31.85
N GLU A 165 -18.00 9.50 -32.86
CA GLU A 165 -18.64 10.79 -33.21
C GLU A 165 -20.14 10.66 -33.52
N ASP A 166 -20.55 9.53 -34.10
CA ASP A 166 -21.95 9.21 -34.41
C ASP A 166 -22.70 8.55 -33.24
N GLY A 167 -22.03 8.32 -32.10
CA GLY A 167 -22.58 7.74 -30.88
C GLY A 167 -22.92 6.24 -30.96
N ARG A 168 -22.57 5.55 -32.04
CA ARG A 168 -22.93 4.13 -32.25
C ARG A 168 -22.03 3.16 -31.52
N PHE A 169 -20.79 3.54 -31.23
CA PHE A 169 -19.80 2.68 -30.60
C PHE A 169 -19.29 3.31 -29.30
N ALA A 170 -19.03 2.47 -28.31
CA ALA A 170 -18.41 2.85 -27.06
C ALA A 170 -17.25 1.91 -26.74
N GLU A 171 -16.15 2.46 -26.24
CA GLU A 171 -14.97 1.71 -25.83
C GLU A 171 -14.64 2.02 -24.37
N LEU A 172 -14.31 0.98 -23.60
CA LEU A 172 -13.84 1.16 -22.22
C LEU A 172 -12.43 1.74 -22.23
N SER A 173 -12.15 2.64 -21.29
CA SER A 173 -10.80 3.19 -21.12
C SER A 173 -9.79 2.09 -20.84
N PRO A 174 -8.53 2.16 -21.30
CA PRO A 174 -7.51 1.15 -20.99
C PRO A 174 -7.28 1.01 -19.48
N ILE A 175 -6.82 -0.17 -19.05
CA ILE A 175 -6.48 -0.45 -17.66
C ILE A 175 -5.37 0.49 -17.19
N ARG A 176 -5.63 1.23 -16.11
CA ARG A 176 -4.61 2.01 -15.39
C ARG A 176 -4.08 1.16 -14.24
N GLY A 177 -2.77 1.19 -14.00
CA GLY A 177 -2.15 0.43 -12.92
C GLY A 177 -2.41 1.02 -11.53
N PRO A 178 -2.33 0.21 -10.46
CA PRO A 178 -2.36 0.70 -9.08
C PRO A 178 -1.13 1.53 -8.73
N ILE A 179 -1.26 2.38 -7.73
CA ILE A 179 -0.15 3.12 -7.12
C ILE A 179 0.06 2.59 -5.70
N MET A 180 1.31 2.41 -5.28
CA MET A 180 1.63 2.04 -3.90
C MET A 180 2.74 2.92 -3.35
N GLU A 181 2.70 3.25 -2.06
CA GLU A 181 3.72 4.05 -1.38
C GLU A 181 4.18 3.34 -0.11
N LEU A 182 5.50 3.28 0.11
CA LEU A 182 6.11 2.80 1.34
C LEU A 182 6.60 3.98 2.17
N TRP A 183 6.00 4.16 3.33
CA TRP A 183 6.32 5.22 4.28
C TRP A 183 6.98 4.66 5.54
N LYS A 184 7.79 5.49 6.19
CA LYS A 184 8.44 5.19 7.46
C LYS A 184 8.35 6.38 8.41
N THR A 185 8.03 6.16 9.68
CA THR A 185 8.19 7.22 10.69
C THR A 185 9.68 7.52 10.93
N SER A 186 10.09 8.76 10.75
CA SER A 186 11.49 9.21 10.88
C SER A 186 11.81 9.78 12.26
N ASN A 187 10.79 9.99 13.11
CA ASN A 187 10.96 10.45 14.48
C ASN A 187 10.31 9.48 15.47
N PRO A 188 11.06 8.55 16.09
CA PRO A 188 10.47 7.54 16.98
C PRO A 188 9.87 8.11 18.27
N ARG A 189 10.21 9.35 18.66
CA ARG A 189 9.73 10.00 19.88
C ARG A 189 8.43 10.79 19.67
N LYS A 190 8.42 11.74 18.71
CA LYS A 190 7.23 12.58 18.42
C LYS A 190 6.33 11.96 17.36
N ARG A 191 6.87 11.14 16.46
CA ARG A 191 6.17 10.40 15.40
C ARG A 191 5.27 11.28 14.53
N THR A 192 5.73 12.48 14.24
CA THR A 192 5.05 13.50 13.41
C THR A 192 5.79 13.77 12.10
N LYS A 193 6.84 13.00 11.81
CA LYS A 193 7.62 13.10 10.57
C LYS A 193 7.65 11.73 9.90
N PHE A 194 7.36 11.73 8.59
CA PHE A 194 7.27 10.53 7.78
C PHE A 194 8.15 10.69 6.54
N GLU A 195 8.90 9.64 6.21
CA GLU A 195 9.78 9.57 5.04
C GLU A 195 9.14 8.62 4.02
N LEU A 196 8.96 9.10 2.77
CA LEU A 196 8.61 8.23 1.65
C LEU A 196 9.87 7.48 1.21
N LEU A 197 9.88 6.17 1.42
CA LEU A 197 11.00 5.32 1.05
C LEU A 197 10.92 4.89 -0.41
N SER A 198 9.71 4.64 -0.92
CA SER A 198 9.51 4.19 -2.30
C SER A 198 8.07 4.36 -2.76
N ARG A 199 7.87 4.46 -4.08
CA ARG A 199 6.57 4.47 -4.75
C ARG A 199 6.55 3.51 -5.95
N TRP A 200 5.47 2.77 -6.12
CA TRP A 200 5.20 1.94 -7.29
C TRP A 200 4.00 2.48 -8.05
N GLY A 201 3.95 2.21 -9.35
CA GLY A 201 2.92 2.74 -10.26
C GLY A 201 3.18 4.20 -10.62
N GLU A 202 3.41 4.46 -11.90
CA GLU A 202 3.40 5.77 -12.56
C GLU A 202 2.71 5.64 -13.92
#